data_AF-A0A1Q2CY86-F1
#
_entry.id   AF-A0A1Q2CY86-F1
#
_cell.length_a   1.000
_cell.length_b   1.000
_cell.length_c   1.000
_cell.angle_alpha   90.00
_cell.angle_beta   90.00
_cell.angle_gamma   90.00
#
_symmetry.space_group_name_H-M   'P 1'
#
loop_
_entity.id
_entity.type
_entity.pdbx_description
1 polymer ?
#
loop_
_entity_poly.entity_id
_entity_poly.type
_entity_poly.pdbx_seq_one_letter_code
_entity_poly.pdbx_strand_id
1 'polypeptide(L)'
;MPKITYTDEFKRDAVALVESGIPQKQVVKDLGVAKTTLQAWLRDARFKSHGMTPTTDPEARKDMSQALRRIRELEMENEVLRRAAAYLSQAHITPPK
;
A
#
# COMPACT_ATOMS: atom_id res chain seq x y z
N MET A 1 26.86 18.59 3.39
CA MET A 1 26.17 18.64 2.07
C MET A 1 24.76 19.17 2.29
N PRO A 2 24.24 20.05 1.42
CA PRO A 2 22.88 20.55 1.55
C PRO A 2 21.86 19.41 1.37
N LYS A 3 20.83 19.40 2.22
CA LYS A 3 19.76 18.41 2.17
C LYS A 3 18.78 18.83 1.08
N ILE A 4 18.70 18.06 -0.01
CA ILE A 4 17.68 18.29 -1.04
C ILE A 4 16.31 18.02 -0.41
N THR A 5 15.49 19.06 -0.33
CA THR A 5 14.12 19.00 0.18
C THR A 5 13.16 19.11 -1.00
N TYR A 6 12.36 18.06 -1.20
CA TYR A 6 11.27 18.06 -2.17
C TYR A 6 9.99 18.57 -1.51
N THR A 7 9.18 19.31 -2.27
CA THR A 7 7.84 19.74 -1.82
C THR A 7 6.92 18.54 -1.65
N ASP A 8 5.91 18.67 -0.79
CA ASP A 8 4.98 17.56 -0.56
C ASP A 8 4.07 17.29 -1.77
N GLU A 9 3.76 18.32 -2.56
CA GLU A 9 3.09 18.19 -3.85
C GLU A 9 3.92 17.34 -4.82
N PHE A 10 5.20 17.65 -5.00
CA PHE A 10 6.08 16.87 -5.88
C PHE A 10 6.17 15.40 -5.47
N LYS A 11 6.26 15.13 -4.16
CA LYS A 11 6.26 13.75 -3.64
C LYS A 11 4.94 13.05 -3.94
N ARG A 12 3.81 13.74 -3.77
CA ARG A 12 2.47 13.19 -4.03
C ARG A 12 2.30 12.85 -5.50
N ASP A 13 2.71 13.73 -6.40
CA ASP A 13 2.62 13.51 -7.83
C ASP A 13 3.53 12.36 -8.29
N ALA A 14 4.75 12.28 -7.76
CA ALA A 14 5.65 11.17 -8.03
C ALA A 14 5.07 9.81 -7.59
N VAL A 15 4.39 9.78 -6.45
CA VAL A 15 3.66 8.58 -5.98
C VAL A 15 2.48 8.28 -6.90
N ALA A 16 1.68 9.28 -7.26
CA ALA A 16 0.51 9.13 -8.12
C ALA A 16 0.86 8.59 -9.52
N LEU A 17 2.01 8.99 -10.08
CA LEU A 17 2.53 8.43 -11.35
C LEU A 17 2.81 6.92 -11.25
N VAL A 18 3.36 6.46 -10.12
CA VAL A 18 3.60 5.02 -9.93
C VAL A 18 2.27 4.28 -9.72
N GLU A 19 1.35 4.86 -8.97
CA GLU A 19 0.02 4.30 -8.71
C GLU A 19 -0.85 4.22 -9.97
N SER A 20 -0.66 5.12 -10.94
CA SER A 20 -1.33 5.05 -12.25
C SER A 20 -0.77 3.96 -13.18
N GLY A 21 0.29 3.26 -12.74
CA GLY A 21 0.88 2.11 -13.44
C GLY A 21 2.23 2.40 -14.11
N ILE A 22 2.78 3.61 -13.98
CA ILE A 22 4.08 3.93 -14.55
C ILE A 22 5.19 3.20 -13.77
N PRO A 23 6.12 2.50 -14.43
CA PRO A 23 7.19 1.80 -13.73
C PRO A 23 8.08 2.74 -12.92
N GLN A 24 8.43 2.37 -11.67
CA GLN A 24 9.30 3.17 -10.80
C GLN A 24 10.63 3.57 -11.46
N LYS A 25 11.19 2.70 -12.32
CA LYS A 25 12.44 2.98 -13.05
C LYS A 25 12.29 4.15 -14.02
N GLN A 26 11.12 4.25 -14.67
CA GLN A 26 10.81 5.35 -15.56
C GLN A 26 10.57 6.64 -14.77
N VAL A 27 9.75 6.59 -13.71
CA VAL A 27 9.51 7.76 -12.83
C VAL A 27 10.81 8.31 -12.25
N VAL A 28 11.72 7.45 -11.79
CA VAL A 28 13.06 7.85 -11.31
C VAL A 28 13.87 8.58 -12.37
N LYS A 29 13.87 8.06 -13.61
CA LYS A 29 14.62 8.64 -14.72
C LYS A 29 14.03 9.99 -15.13
N ASP A 30 12.71 10.06 -15.26
CA ASP A 30 12.00 11.22 -15.79
C ASP A 30 11.99 12.38 -14.77
N LEU A 31 11.88 12.07 -13.47
CA LEU A 31 11.90 13.07 -12.39
C LEU A 31 13.30 13.38 -11.85
N GLY A 32 14.33 12.63 -12.24
CA GLY A 32 15.70 12.82 -11.76
C GLY A 32 15.89 12.55 -10.26
N VAL A 33 15.05 11.70 -9.66
CA VAL A 33 15.10 11.39 -8.21
C VAL A 33 15.79 10.06 -7.95
N ALA A 34 16.49 9.93 -6.82
CA ALA A 34 17.08 8.64 -6.44
C ALA A 34 16.00 7.57 -6.21
N LYS A 35 16.25 6.34 -6.67
CA LYS A 35 15.32 5.21 -6.50
C LYS A 35 14.92 4.97 -5.04
N THR A 36 15.88 5.03 -4.13
CA THR A 36 15.64 4.85 -2.69
C THR A 36 14.74 5.94 -2.11
N THR A 37 14.84 7.17 -2.64
CA THR A 37 13.98 8.29 -2.27
C THR A 37 12.54 8.05 -2.71
N LEU A 38 12.32 7.66 -3.97
CA LEU A 38 10.98 7.32 -4.47
C LEU A 38 10.37 6.14 -3.68
N GLN A 39 11.16 5.11 -3.38
CA GLN A 39 10.71 3.98 -2.57
C GLN A 39 10.29 4.39 -1.16
N ALA A 40 11.00 5.34 -0.55
CA ALA A 40 10.62 5.87 0.76
C ALA A 40 9.25 6.58 0.67
N TRP A 41 9.01 7.40 -0.35
CA TRP A 41 7.72 8.08 -0.54
C TRP A 41 6.57 7.11 -0.77
N LEU A 42 6.77 6.07 -1.58
CA LEU A 42 5.77 5.03 -1.81
C LEU A 42 5.42 4.28 -0.52
N ARG A 43 6.43 3.93 0.27
CA ARG A 43 6.21 3.30 1.59
C ARG A 43 5.43 4.22 2.52
N ASP A 44 5.81 5.49 2.59
CA ASP A 44 5.16 6.46 3.48
C ASP A 44 3.72 6.76 3.03
N ALA A 45 3.46 6.80 1.72
CA ALA A 45 2.11 6.87 1.16
C ALA A 45 1.28 5.64 1.52
N ARG A 46 1.86 4.43 1.44
CA ARG A 46 1.21 3.19 1.86
C ARG A 46 0.83 3.22 3.34
N PHE A 47 1.70 3.71 4.23
CA PHE A 47 1.36 3.88 5.64
C PHE A 47 0.19 4.86 5.84
N LYS A 48 0.22 6.02 5.17
CA LYS A 48 -0.85 7.02 5.24
C LYS A 48 -2.19 6.47 4.78
N SER A 49 -2.22 5.66 3.72
CA SER A 49 -3.47 5.04 3.22
C SER A 49 -4.13 4.11 4.24
N HIS A 50 -3.37 3.60 5.23
CA HIS A 50 -3.88 2.77 6.32
C HIS A 50 -4.02 3.57 7.63
N GLY A 51 -4.07 4.91 7.56
CA GLY A 51 -4.23 5.79 8.72
C GLY A 51 -3.01 5.88 9.63
N MET A 52 -1.83 5.42 9.19
CA MET A 52 -0.61 5.44 9.98
C MET A 52 0.25 6.67 9.65
N THR A 53 0.88 7.28 10.66
CA THR A 53 1.82 8.40 10.48
C THR A 53 3.23 7.87 10.18
N PRO A 54 3.83 8.20 9.02
CA PRO A 54 5.20 7.80 8.73
C PRO A 54 6.19 8.36 9.75
N THR A 55 7.15 7.55 10.16
CA THR A 55 8.17 7.89 11.15
C THR A 55 9.57 7.60 10.62
N THR A 56 10.56 8.30 11.16
CA THR A 56 11.98 8.04 10.88
C THR A 56 12.55 6.94 11.76
N ASP A 57 11.86 6.58 12.85
CA ASP A 57 12.26 5.50 13.75
C ASP A 57 12.27 4.14 13.01
N PRO A 58 13.42 3.43 12.96
CA PRO A 58 13.52 2.11 12.33
C PRO A 58 12.59 1.06 12.94
N GLU A 59 12.45 0.99 14.26
CA GLU A 59 11.66 -0.07 14.91
C GLU A 59 10.17 0.18 14.69
N ALA A 60 9.69 1.42 14.92
CA ALA A 60 8.31 1.76 14.60
C ALA A 60 7.97 1.52 13.12
N ARG A 61 8.88 1.81 12.17
CA ARG A 61 8.66 1.49 10.74
C ARG A 61 8.55 -0.02 10.47
N LYS A 62 9.34 -0.82 11.18
CA LYS A 62 9.33 -2.28 11.08
C LYS A 62 8.00 -2.82 11.59
N ASP A 63 7.52 -2.31 12.72
CA ASP A 63 6.24 -2.68 13.33
C ASP A 63 5.07 -2.28 12.42
N MET A 64 5.06 -1.06 11.88
CA MET A 64 4.06 -0.63 10.88
C MET A 64 4.06 -1.55 9.65
N SER A 65 5.24 -1.94 9.17
CA SER A 65 5.36 -2.85 8.03
C SER A 65 4.85 -4.26 8.35
N GLN A 66 5.05 -4.75 9.57
CA GLN A 66 4.50 -6.02 10.06
C GLN A 66 2.98 -5.95 10.18
N ALA A 67 2.44 -4.87 10.78
CA ALA A 67 1.01 -4.64 10.90
C ALA A 67 0.33 -4.64 9.53
N LEU A 68 0.91 -3.96 8.54
CA LEU A 68 0.38 -3.96 7.17
C LEU A 68 0.46 -5.31 6.45
N ARG A 69 1.37 -6.21 6.84
CA ARG A 69 1.36 -7.59 6.34
C ARG A 69 0.24 -8.38 6.98
N ARG A 70 0.07 -8.26 8.31
CA ARG A 70 -0.99 -8.94 9.04
C ARG A 70 -2.39 -8.50 8.59
N ILE A 71 -2.59 -7.21 8.35
CA ILE A 71 -3.85 -6.68 7.80
C ILE A 71 -4.16 -7.33 6.46
N ARG A 72 -3.19 -7.40 5.55
CA ARG A 72 -3.38 -8.03 4.23
C ARG A 72 -3.75 -9.52 4.35
N GLU A 73 -3.09 -10.26 5.23
CA GLU A 73 -3.42 -11.68 5.50
C GLU A 73 -4.86 -11.81 6.00
N LEU A 74 -5.24 -11.00 6.99
CA LEU A 74 -6.60 -11.00 7.55
C LEU A 74 -7.65 -10.62 6.51
N GLU A 75 -7.38 -9.66 5.64
CA GLU A 75 -8.28 -9.28 4.55
C GLU A 75 -8.48 -10.44 3.56
N MET A 76 -7.41 -11.16 3.24
CA MET A 76 -7.48 -12.35 2.38
C MET A 76 -8.26 -13.49 3.04
N GLU A 77 -7.99 -13.79 4.30
CA GLU A 77 -8.75 -14.77 5.09
C GLU A 77 -10.24 -14.38 5.14
N ASN A 78 -10.54 -13.11 5.37
CA ASN A 78 -11.91 -12.62 5.44
C ASN A 78 -12.64 -12.74 4.08
N GLU A 79 -11.95 -12.45 2.98
CA GLU A 79 -12.51 -12.63 1.63
C GLU A 79 -12.86 -14.10 1.35
N VAL A 80 -12.00 -15.03 1.76
CA VAL A 80 -12.29 -16.48 1.65
C VAL A 80 -13.52 -16.85 2.47
N LEU A 81 -13.60 -16.37 3.72
CA LEU A 81 -14.74 -16.63 4.60
C LEU A 81 -16.04 -16.06 4.04
N ARG A 82 -16.02 -14.84 3.49
CA ARG A 82 -17.20 -14.23 2.84
C ARG A 82 -17.68 -15.04 1.65
N ARG A 83 -16.76 -15.52 0.80
CA ARG A 83 -17.10 -16.39 -0.34
C ARG A 83 -17.70 -17.72 0.10
N ALA A 84 -17.13 -18.35 1.13
CA ALA A 84 -17.67 -19.59 1.69
C ALA A 84 -19.08 -19.39 2.25
N ALA A 85 -19.30 -18.31 3.01
CA ALA A 85 -20.62 -17.97 3.55
C ALA A 85 -21.65 -17.71 2.44
N ALA A 86 -21.27 -17.01 1.37
CA ALA A 86 -22.13 -16.77 0.21
C ALA A 86 -22.49 -18.07 -0.53
N TYR A 87 -21.56 -19.02 -0.63
CA TYR A 87 -21.83 -20.33 -1.22
C TYR A 87 -22.80 -21.16 -0.36
N LEU A 88 -22.59 -21.19 0.96
CA LEU A 88 -23.46 -21.89 1.90
C LEU A 88 -24.87 -21.30 1.93
N SER A 89 -25.03 -19.98 1.84
CA SER A 89 -26.35 -19.36 1.81
C SER A 89 -27.12 -19.67 0.53
N GLN A 90 -26.45 -19.79 -0.62
CA GLN A 90 -27.06 -20.21 -1.89
C GLN A 90 -27.50 -21.69 -1.86
N ALA A 91 -26.72 -22.57 -1.24
CA ALA A 91 -27.06 -23.99 -1.12
C ALA A 91 -28.37 -24.25 -0.34
N HIS A 92 -28.74 -23.35 0.57
CA HIS A 92 -29.99 -23.44 1.33
C HIS A 92 -31.22 -22.84 0.61
N ILE A 93 -31.08 -22.28 -0.61
CA ILE A 93 -32.18 -21.62 -1.35
C ILE A 93 -32.76 -22.51 -2.46
N THR A 94 -32.21 -23.71 -2.73
CA THR A 94 -32.85 -24.69 -3.63
C THR A 94 -33.86 -25.56 -2.87
N PRO A 95 -35.19 -25.35 -3.02
CA PRO A 95 -36.17 -26.28 -2.47
C PRO A 95 -36.13 -27.61 -3.23
N PRO A 96 -36.31 -28.76 -2.55
CA PRO A 96 -36.47 -30.05 -3.21
C PRO A 96 -37.74 -30.05 -4.10
N LYS A 97 -37.63 -30.66 -5.29
CA LYS A 97 -38.76 -30.92 -6.19
C LYS A 97 -39.66 -32.03 -5.65
#